data_AF-A0A9P8GIY4-F1
#
_entry.id   AF-A0A9P8GIY4-F1
#
_cell.length_a   1.000
_cell.length_b   1.000
_cell.length_c   1.000
_cell.angle_alpha   90.00
_cell.angle_beta   90.00
_cell.angle_gamma   90.00
#
_symmetry.space_group_name_H-M   'P 1'
#
loop_
_entity.id
_entity.type
_entity.pdbx_description
1 polymer ?
#
loop_
_entity_poly.entity_id
_entity_poly.type
_entity_poly.pdbx_seq_one_letter_code
_entity_poly.pdbx_strand_id
1 'polypeptide(L)'
;MVKTLPFGSSGLKVNSPGFGAMGLSFGLGTNLTFKQAEPVLLKAIEPGCTFWDTAVVYAAGINESLPRNLPSLNTISAIKSFPRKLANKKRCSVTQIALAWVAAQGFIAIPGTTKPHRLEENWASSDVELSEEGKAELRRIIDSAKPHGNRYSEANQKLAGH
;
A
#
# COMPACT_ATOMS: atom_id res chain seq x y z
N MET A 1 3.16 -7.82 14.54
CA MET A 1 4.10 -6.67 14.49
C MET A 1 4.31 -6.37 13.02
N VAL A 2 4.44 -5.11 12.61
CA VAL A 2 4.54 -4.77 11.17
C VAL A 2 5.82 -5.34 10.58
N LYS A 3 5.74 -6.05 9.44
CA LYS A 3 6.94 -6.44 8.71
C LYS A 3 7.63 -5.20 8.15
N THR A 4 8.96 -5.19 8.21
CA THR A 4 9.76 -4.08 7.70
C THR A 4 10.79 -4.58 6.71
N LEU A 5 11.11 -3.75 5.73
CA LEU A 5 12.16 -3.98 4.74
C LEU A 5 13.24 -2.89 4.87
N PRO A 6 14.51 -3.19 4.53
CA PRO A 6 15.55 -2.17 4.43
C PRO A 6 15.19 -1.10 3.38
N PHE A 7 15.48 0.15 3.69
CA PHE A 7 15.28 1.29 2.79
C PHE A 7 16.62 1.94 2.46
N GLY A 8 17.04 1.82 1.20
CA GLY A 8 18.35 2.27 0.76
C GLY A 8 19.50 1.56 1.49
N SER A 9 20.64 2.23 1.61
CA SER A 9 21.87 1.67 2.18
C SER A 9 22.15 2.12 3.62
N SER A 10 21.28 2.96 4.20
CA SER A 10 21.47 3.58 5.52
C SER A 10 21.11 2.66 6.71
N GLY A 11 20.62 1.45 6.44
CA GLY A 11 20.11 0.54 7.47
C GLY A 11 18.73 0.92 8.02
N LEU A 12 18.11 1.99 7.50
CA LEU A 12 16.73 2.37 7.83
C LEU A 12 15.79 1.23 7.45
N LYS A 13 14.78 0.98 8.29
CA LYS A 13 13.72 0.00 8.03
C LYS A 13 12.38 0.71 7.93
N VAL A 14 11.59 0.35 6.92
CA VAL A 14 10.26 0.93 6.67
C VAL A 14 9.22 -0.17 6.58
N ASN A 15 7.95 0.15 6.82
CA ASN A 15 6.86 -0.84 6.73
C ASN A 15 6.73 -1.39 5.31
N SER A 16 6.45 -2.70 5.21
CA SER A 16 6.04 -3.31 3.95
C SER A 16 4.83 -4.22 4.20
N PRO A 17 3.66 -3.92 3.59
CA PRO A 17 3.43 -2.78 2.68
C PRO A 17 3.42 -1.41 3.39
N GLY A 18 3.75 -0.36 2.64
CA GLY A 18 3.47 1.04 2.99
C GLY A 18 2.06 1.46 2.57
N PHE A 19 1.71 2.73 2.72
CA PHE A 19 0.40 3.27 2.32
C PHE A 19 0.50 4.35 1.24
N GLY A 20 -0.16 4.14 0.09
CA GLY A 20 -0.25 5.13 -0.98
C GLY A 20 -1.49 6.01 -0.83
N ALA A 21 -1.30 7.28 -0.52
CA ALA A 21 -2.40 8.19 -0.23
C ALA A 21 -3.03 8.82 -1.47
N MET A 22 -2.47 8.63 -2.68
CA MET A 22 -2.91 9.26 -3.94
C MET A 22 -4.44 9.25 -4.09
N GLY A 23 -5.04 8.05 -4.03
CA GLY A 23 -6.48 7.84 -4.26
C GLY A 23 -7.42 8.56 -3.28
N LEU A 24 -6.93 9.12 -2.18
CA LEU A 24 -7.79 9.85 -1.25
C LEU A 24 -8.35 11.12 -1.89
N SER A 25 -7.55 11.85 -2.66
CA SER A 25 -7.97 13.10 -3.30
C SER A 25 -7.65 13.18 -4.80
N PHE A 26 -6.90 12.22 -5.34
CA PHE A 26 -6.42 12.25 -6.72
C PHE A 26 -6.31 10.86 -7.34
N GLY A 27 -6.71 10.69 -8.60
CA GLY A 27 -6.74 9.37 -9.24
C GLY A 27 -7.81 8.43 -8.65
N LEU A 28 -7.90 7.20 -9.17
CA LEU A 28 -8.93 6.20 -8.82
C LEU A 28 -10.41 6.69 -8.87
N GLY A 29 -10.67 7.85 -9.49
CA GLY A 29 -12.00 8.44 -9.61
C GLY A 29 -12.56 9.05 -8.32
N THR A 30 -11.72 9.33 -7.31
CA THR A 30 -12.16 9.76 -5.98
C THR A 30 -11.57 11.09 -5.56
N ASN A 31 -12.39 11.92 -4.90
CA ASN A 31 -11.98 13.14 -4.22
C ASN A 31 -12.67 13.19 -2.85
N LEU A 32 -12.13 12.42 -1.90
CA LEU A 32 -12.73 12.25 -0.57
C LEU A 32 -12.57 13.51 0.26
N THR A 33 -13.64 13.87 0.97
CA THR A 33 -13.54 14.82 2.09
C THR A 33 -12.75 14.20 3.24
N PHE A 34 -12.24 15.02 4.16
CA PHE A 34 -11.56 14.52 5.36
C PHE A 34 -12.39 13.48 6.13
N LYS A 35 -13.67 13.75 6.35
CA LYS A 35 -14.59 12.82 7.05
C LYS A 35 -14.72 11.46 6.36
N GLN A 36 -14.57 11.43 5.03
CA GLN A 36 -14.61 10.18 4.26
C GLN A 36 -13.26 9.47 4.23
N ALA A 37 -12.15 10.22 4.26
CA ALA A 37 -10.79 9.68 4.27
C ALA A 37 -10.36 9.21 5.67
N GLU A 38 -10.84 9.84 6.74
CA GLU A 38 -10.46 9.59 8.13
C GLU A 38 -10.54 8.10 8.52
N PRO A 39 -11.61 7.34 8.21
CA PRO A 39 -11.64 5.90 8.53
C PRO A 39 -10.56 5.09 7.84
N VAL A 40 -10.17 5.46 6.61
CA VAL A 40 -9.09 4.79 5.85
C VAL A 40 -7.74 5.11 6.48
N LEU A 41 -7.53 6.39 6.80
CA LEU A 41 -6.31 6.88 7.42
C LEU A 41 -6.09 6.29 8.81
N LEU A 42 -7.13 6.25 9.65
CA LEU A 42 -7.08 5.61 10.96
C LEU A 42 -6.76 4.11 10.82
N LYS A 43 -7.32 3.44 9.81
CA LYS A 43 -7.04 2.04 9.53
C LYS A 43 -5.60 1.80 9.06
N ALA A 44 -4.97 2.78 8.41
CA ALA A 44 -3.54 2.77 8.08
C ALA A 44 -2.65 2.84 9.34
N ILE A 45 -3.02 3.72 10.28
CA ILE A 45 -2.23 3.95 11.50
C ILE A 45 -2.44 2.83 12.54
N GLU A 46 -3.64 2.25 12.63
CA GLU A 46 -4.00 1.21 13.61
C GLU A 46 -2.96 0.07 13.75
N PRO A 47 -2.46 -0.54 12.65
CA PRO A 47 -1.42 -1.56 12.76
C PRO A 47 -0.01 -1.00 12.94
N GLY A 48 0.19 0.33 12.86
CA GLY A 48 1.46 1.02 12.99
C GLY A 48 2.15 1.36 11.67
N CYS A 49 1.40 1.60 10.58
CA CYS A 49 1.99 2.06 9.32
C CYS A 49 2.50 3.49 9.46
N THR A 50 3.80 3.70 9.27
CA THR A 50 4.48 5.00 9.31
C THR A 50 5.19 5.33 7.99
N PHE A 51 5.18 4.42 7.00
CA PHE A 51 5.72 4.65 5.67
C PHE A 51 4.62 4.97 4.64
N TRP A 52 4.45 6.27 4.35
CA TRP A 52 3.34 6.80 3.56
C TRP A 52 3.87 7.54 2.32
N ASP A 53 3.22 7.33 1.18
CA ASP A 53 3.49 8.04 -0.07
C ASP A 53 2.38 9.05 -0.37
N THR A 54 2.78 10.29 -0.65
CA THR A 54 1.91 11.38 -1.09
C THR A 54 2.71 12.34 -1.98
N ALA A 55 2.04 13.21 -2.72
CA ALA A 55 2.68 14.26 -3.51
C ALA A 55 1.79 15.49 -3.63
N VAL A 56 2.38 16.69 -3.77
CA VAL A 56 1.65 17.95 -3.98
C VAL A 56 0.76 17.87 -5.22
N VAL A 57 1.21 17.18 -6.27
CA VAL A 57 0.43 17.00 -7.51
C VAL A 57 -0.86 16.21 -7.28
N TYR A 58 -0.97 15.46 -6.18
CA TYR A 58 -2.22 14.82 -5.76
C TYR A 58 -3.17 15.89 -5.23
N ALA A 59 -3.92 16.51 -6.14
CA ALA A 59 -4.87 17.58 -5.87
C ALA A 59 -4.25 18.85 -5.24
N ALA A 60 -3.11 19.30 -5.78
CA ALA A 60 -2.47 20.58 -5.43
C ALA A 60 -2.26 20.80 -3.91
N GLY A 61 -1.86 19.74 -3.21
CA GLY A 61 -1.57 19.75 -1.77
C GLY A 61 -2.76 19.43 -0.85
N ILE A 62 -3.97 19.23 -1.40
CA ILE A 62 -5.12 18.75 -0.62
C ILE A 62 -4.81 17.37 -0.02
N ASN A 63 -4.15 16.47 -0.77
CA ASN A 63 -3.82 15.14 -0.28
C ASN A 63 -2.94 15.16 0.97
N GLU A 64 -2.01 16.12 1.06
CA GLU A 64 -1.05 16.24 2.17
C GLU A 64 -1.70 16.82 3.44
N SER A 65 -2.81 17.56 3.28
CA SER A 65 -3.58 18.06 4.41
C SER A 65 -4.33 16.95 5.15
N LEU A 66 -4.72 15.88 4.46
CA LEU A 66 -5.52 14.80 5.07
C LEU A 66 -4.73 14.05 6.16
N PRO A 67 -3.51 13.50 5.92
CA PRO A 67 -2.70 12.89 6.97
C PRO A 67 -2.33 13.85 8.10
N ARG A 68 -2.06 15.12 7.77
CA ARG A 68 -1.61 16.13 8.74
C ARG A 68 -2.70 16.47 9.77
N ASN A 69 -3.96 16.42 9.35
CA ASN A 69 -5.11 16.73 10.20
C ASN A 69 -5.56 15.55 11.07
N LEU A 70 -4.87 14.40 11.01
CA LEU A 70 -5.13 13.30 11.94
C LEU A 70 -4.66 13.69 13.35
N PRO A 71 -5.37 13.24 14.41
CA PRO A 71 -4.90 13.38 15.78
C PRO A 71 -3.49 12.81 15.91
N SER A 72 -2.64 13.45 16.72
CA SER A 72 -1.26 12.99 16.95
C SER A 72 -1.20 11.49 17.28
N LEU A 73 -0.15 10.79 16.83
CA LEU A 73 0.04 9.35 17.06
C LEU A 73 -0.09 8.92 18.54
N ASN A 74 0.16 9.85 19.47
CA ASN A 74 -0.03 9.66 20.91
C ASN A 74 -1.49 9.39 21.30
N THR A 75 -2.46 10.02 20.62
CA THR A 75 -3.91 9.79 20.82
C THR A 75 -4.37 8.46 20.21
N ILE A 76 -3.76 8.03 19.11
CA ILE A 76 -4.11 6.77 18.41
C ILE A 76 -3.59 5.54 19.18
N SER A 77 -2.59 5.71 20.04
CA SER A 77 -2.08 4.62 20.90
C SER A 77 -3.13 4.00 21.83
N ALA A 78 -4.21 4.72 22.16
CA ALA A 78 -5.35 4.24 22.94
C ALA A 78 -6.26 3.25 22.17
N ILE A 79 -6.17 3.20 20.83
CA ILE A 79 -6.97 2.32 19.96
C ILE A 79 -6.35 0.90 19.83
N LYS A 80 -5.14 0.69 20.38
CA LYS A 80 -4.37 -0.57 20.29
C LYS A 80 -5.00 -1.80 20.98
N SER A 81 -6.15 -1.67 21.65
CA SER A 81 -6.78 -2.75 22.44
C SER A 81 -7.84 -3.59 21.70
N PHE A 82 -8.06 -3.39 20.39
CA PHE A 82 -9.02 -4.20 19.65
C PHE A 82 -8.46 -5.60 19.29
N PRO A 83 -9.21 -6.69 19.53
CA PRO A 83 -8.66 -8.05 19.51
C PRO A 83 -8.22 -8.51 18.11
N ARG A 84 -6.95 -8.92 18.03
CA ARG A 84 -6.38 -9.70 16.92
C ARG A 84 -7.05 -11.08 16.85
N LYS A 85 -8.12 -11.21 16.06
CA LYS A 85 -8.49 -12.52 15.51
C LYS A 85 -7.62 -12.80 14.30
N LEU A 86 -6.53 -13.52 14.56
CA LEU A 86 -5.69 -14.15 13.54
C LEU A 86 -6.59 -15.09 12.72
N ALA A 87 -6.79 -14.77 11.45
CA ALA A 87 -7.59 -15.58 10.53
C ALA A 87 -6.84 -16.88 10.20
N ASN A 88 -7.06 -17.91 10.99
CA ASN A 88 -6.65 -19.28 10.71
C ASN A 88 -7.52 -19.89 9.59
N LYS A 89 -7.05 -19.84 8.34
CA LYS A 89 -7.07 -20.92 7.32
C LYS A 89 -6.82 -20.34 5.92
N LYS A 90 -5.76 -20.84 5.29
CA LYS A 90 -5.22 -20.56 3.94
C LYS A 90 -6.26 -20.33 2.82
N ARG A 91 -6.80 -19.11 2.69
CA ARG A 91 -7.32 -18.57 1.42
C ARG A 91 -6.80 -17.14 1.26
N CYS A 92 -5.62 -17.00 0.66
CA CYS A 92 -5.06 -15.69 0.34
C CYS A 92 -5.82 -15.11 -0.86
N SER A 93 -6.14 -13.82 -0.83
CA SER A 93 -6.70 -13.13 -1.99
C SER A 93 -5.63 -12.92 -3.06
N VAL A 94 -6.05 -12.62 -4.29
CA VAL A 94 -5.13 -12.26 -5.39
C VAL A 94 -4.28 -11.04 -5.01
N THR A 95 -4.88 -10.04 -4.35
CA THR A 95 -4.18 -8.84 -3.86
C THR A 95 -3.07 -9.22 -2.89
N GLN A 96 -3.35 -10.13 -1.95
CA GLN A 96 -2.39 -10.57 -0.95
C GLN A 96 -1.23 -11.33 -1.59
N ILE A 97 -1.51 -12.21 -2.57
CA ILE A 97 -0.49 -12.93 -3.32
C ILE A 97 0.37 -11.96 -4.13
N ALA A 98 -0.23 -10.97 -4.78
CA ALA A 98 0.49 -9.97 -5.59
C ALA A 98 1.43 -9.11 -4.74
N LEU A 99 0.96 -8.62 -3.59
CA LEU A 99 1.79 -7.82 -2.67
C LEU A 99 2.92 -8.65 -2.03
N ALA A 100 2.61 -9.89 -1.63
CA ALA A 100 3.60 -10.82 -1.11
C ALA A 100 4.67 -11.18 -2.15
N TRP A 101 4.28 -11.30 -3.42
CA TRP A 101 5.21 -11.52 -4.52
C TRP A 101 6.18 -10.35 -4.69
N VAL A 102 5.67 -9.11 -4.73
CA VAL A 102 6.51 -7.90 -4.83
C VAL A 102 7.50 -7.83 -3.67
N ALA A 103 7.02 -8.07 -2.44
CA ALA A 103 7.87 -8.10 -1.26
C ALA A 103 8.95 -9.21 -1.32
N ALA A 104 8.60 -10.39 -1.85
CA ALA A 104 9.53 -11.51 -2.01
C ALA A 104 10.66 -11.21 -3.02
N GLN A 105 10.49 -10.23 -3.91
CA GLN A 105 11.55 -9.74 -4.80
C GLN A 105 12.48 -8.71 -4.14
N GLY A 106 12.21 -8.32 -2.89
CA GLY A 106 12.95 -7.27 -2.18
C GLY A 106 12.44 -5.85 -2.42
N PHE A 107 11.28 -5.69 -3.07
CA PHE A 107 10.67 -4.37 -3.29
C PHE A 107 9.68 -4.01 -2.19
N ILE A 108 9.60 -2.71 -1.86
CA ILE A 108 8.58 -2.18 -0.94
C ILE A 108 7.32 -1.85 -1.73
N ALA A 109 6.24 -2.56 -1.46
CA ALA A 109 4.94 -2.27 -2.05
C ALA A 109 4.23 -1.14 -1.29
N ILE A 110 3.66 -0.17 -2.01
CA ILE A 110 2.94 0.98 -1.43
C ILE A 110 1.53 1.07 -2.05
N PRO A 111 0.66 0.07 -1.80
CA PRO A 111 -0.68 0.07 -2.39
C PRO A 111 -1.53 1.20 -1.82
N GLY A 112 -2.27 1.87 -2.70
CA GLY A 112 -3.30 2.85 -2.32
C GLY A 112 -4.69 2.24 -2.29
N THR A 113 -5.55 2.76 -1.41
CA THR A 113 -6.96 2.38 -1.33
C THR A 113 -7.79 3.49 -0.69
N THR A 114 -9.07 3.55 -1.05
CA THR A 114 -10.10 4.41 -0.44
C THR A 114 -11.04 3.64 0.48
N LYS A 115 -10.83 2.33 0.66
CA LYS A 115 -11.73 1.44 1.41
C LYS A 115 -10.98 0.80 2.59
N PRO A 116 -11.48 0.92 3.84
CA PRO A 116 -10.80 0.37 5.02
C PRO A 116 -10.56 -1.15 4.95
N HIS A 117 -11.54 -1.95 4.50
CA HIS A 117 -11.38 -3.41 4.39
C HIS A 117 -10.30 -3.82 3.38
N ARG A 118 -10.06 -3.02 2.33
CA ARG A 118 -8.96 -3.25 1.38
C ARG A 118 -7.60 -2.94 2.00
N LEU A 119 -7.56 -1.99 2.93
CA LEU A 119 -6.35 -1.72 3.69
C LEU A 119 -6.00 -2.90 4.59
N GLU A 120 -6.99 -3.48 5.28
CA GLU A 120 -6.82 -4.71 6.06
C GLU A 120 -6.34 -5.88 5.20
N GLU A 121 -6.95 -6.07 4.02
CA GLU A 121 -6.53 -7.08 3.04
C GLU A 121 -5.07 -6.86 2.59
N ASN A 122 -4.72 -5.64 2.20
CA ASN A 122 -3.36 -5.27 1.81
C ASN A 122 -2.38 -5.53 2.95
N TRP A 123 -2.76 -5.18 4.18
CA TRP A 123 -1.92 -5.36 5.34
C TRP A 123 -1.63 -6.83 5.63
N ALA A 124 -2.66 -7.66 5.61
CA ALA A 124 -2.53 -9.10 5.84
C ALA A 124 -1.68 -9.81 4.76
N SER A 125 -1.37 -9.15 3.63
CA SER A 125 -0.40 -9.67 2.66
C SER A 125 1.00 -9.86 3.24
N SER A 126 1.38 -9.08 4.27
CA SER A 126 2.68 -9.23 4.91
C SER A 126 2.84 -10.60 5.56
N ASP A 127 1.75 -11.23 5.99
CA ASP A 127 1.78 -12.53 6.65
C ASP A 127 1.77 -13.71 5.67
N VAL A 128 1.70 -13.43 4.36
CA VAL A 128 1.75 -14.45 3.31
C VAL A 128 3.19 -14.86 3.03
N GLU A 129 3.47 -16.15 3.17
CA GLU A 129 4.75 -16.76 2.80
C GLU A 129 4.55 -17.59 1.54
N LEU A 130 5.26 -17.20 0.47
CA LEU A 130 5.26 -17.94 -0.79
C LEU A 130 6.35 -19.02 -0.73
N SER A 131 6.00 -20.28 -1.03
CA SER A 131 7.00 -21.35 -1.17
C SER A 131 7.87 -21.13 -2.39
N GLU A 132 9.04 -21.77 -2.44
CA GLU A 132 9.94 -21.66 -3.60
C GLU A 132 9.28 -22.16 -4.89
N GLU A 133 8.48 -23.22 -4.82
CA GLU A 133 7.69 -23.72 -5.94
C GLU A 133 6.62 -22.70 -6.36
N GLY A 134 5.94 -22.09 -5.39
CA GLY A 134 4.94 -21.04 -5.66
C GLY A 134 5.57 -19.80 -6.30
N LYS A 135 6.77 -19.41 -5.88
CA LYS A 135 7.53 -18.32 -6.49
C LYS A 135 7.94 -18.65 -7.93
N ALA A 136 8.42 -19.87 -8.17
CA ALA A 136 8.80 -20.33 -9.51
C ALA A 136 7.59 -20.34 -10.47
N GLU A 137 6.43 -20.78 -9.99
CA GLU A 137 5.20 -20.78 -10.79
C GLU A 137 4.70 -19.37 -11.09
N LEU A 138 4.70 -18.47 -10.11
CA LEU A 138 4.36 -17.05 -10.32
C LEU A 138 5.28 -16.39 -11.34
N ARG A 139 6.59 -16.68 -11.29
CA ARG A 139 7.55 -16.20 -12.29
C ARG A 139 7.18 -16.67 -13.69
N ARG A 140 6.93 -17.97 -13.85
CA ARG A 140 6.56 -18.58 -15.13
C ARG A 140 5.32 -17.93 -15.74
N ILE A 141 4.29 -17.69 -14.92
CA ILE A 141 3.06 -17.02 -15.35
C ILE A 141 3.36 -15.59 -15.82
N ILE A 142 4.08 -14.80 -15.02
CA ILE A 142 4.40 -13.40 -15.35
C ILE A 142 5.23 -13.30 -16.63
N ASP A 143 6.25 -14.15 -16.79
CA ASP A 143 7.12 -14.17 -17.96
C ASP A 143 6.37 -14.59 -19.23
N SER A 144 5.36 -15.45 -19.10
CA SER A 144 4.48 -15.82 -20.21
C SER A 144 3.48 -14.72 -20.61
N ALA A 145 3.09 -13.88 -19.65
CA ALA A 145 2.06 -12.87 -19.84
C ALA A 145 2.59 -11.53 -20.38
N LYS A 146 3.93 -11.30 -20.37
CA LYS A 146 4.67 -10.07 -20.75
C LYS A 146 3.80 -8.82 -20.88
N PRO A 147 3.83 -7.89 -19.91
CA PRO A 147 3.02 -6.67 -19.98
C PRO A 147 3.25 -5.93 -21.31
N HIS A 148 2.21 -5.84 -22.14
CA HIS A 148 2.23 -5.12 -23.40
C HIS A 148 1.51 -3.78 -23.23
N GLY A 149 2.16 -2.68 -23.61
CA GLY A 149 1.59 -1.34 -23.56
C GLY A 149 2.60 -0.28 -23.12
N ASN A 150 2.46 0.93 -23.64
CA ASN A 150 3.26 2.07 -23.20
C ASN A 150 2.80 2.54 -21.82
N ARG A 151 3.74 2.92 -20.94
CA ARG A 151 3.44 3.48 -19.62
C ARG A 151 2.55 4.73 -19.69
N TYR A 152 2.65 5.46 -20.79
CA TYR A 152 1.89 6.66 -21.09
C TYR A 152 1.28 6.54 -22.50
N SER A 153 0.16 7.23 -22.73
CA SER A 153 -0.33 7.46 -24.09
C SER A 153 0.72 8.26 -24.89
N GLU A 154 0.71 8.17 -26.22
CA GLU A 154 1.66 8.90 -27.07
C GLU A 154 1.67 10.41 -26.80
N ALA A 155 0.50 11.00 -26.54
CA ALA A 155 0.38 12.41 -26.18
C ALA A 155 1.12 12.73 -24.86
N ASN A 156 1.03 11.83 -23.87
CA ASN A 156 1.68 12.00 -22.57
C ASN A 156 3.17 11.63 -22.60
N GLN A 157 3.62 10.78 -23.52
CA GLN A 157 5.05 10.51 -23.75
C GLN A 157 5.79 11.77 -24.20
N LYS A 158 5.22 12.49 -25.19
CA LYS A 158 5.79 13.75 -25.70
C LYS A 158 5.94 14.83 -24.62
N LEU A 159 5.01 14.88 -23.68
CA LEU A 159 5.06 15.80 -22.52
C LEU A 159 6.10 15.40 -21.47
N ALA A 160 6.38 14.10 -21.33
CA ALA A 160 7.36 13.55 -20.41
C ALA A 160 8.80 13.58 -20.96
N GLY A 161 9.02 14.10 -22.16
CA GLY A 161 10.33 14.15 -22.80
C GLY A 161 10.82 12.81 -23.36
N HIS A 162 9.88 11.90 -23.68
CA HIS A 162 10.13 10.60 -24.30
C HIS A 162 9.44 10.48 -25.66
#